data_AF-A0A952K1C3-F1
#
_entry.id   AF-A0A952K1C3-F1
#
_cell.length_a   1.000
_cell.length_b   1.000
_cell.length_c   1.000
_cell.angle_alpha   90.00
_cell.angle_beta   90.00
_cell.angle_gamma   90.00
#
_symmetry.space_group_name_H-M   'P 1'
#
loop_
_entity.id
_entity.type
_entity.pdbx_description
1 polymer ?
#
loop_
_entity_poly.entity_id
_entity_poly.type
_entity_poly.pdbx_seq_one_letter_code
_entity_poly.pdbx_strand_id
1 'polypeptide(L)'
;ITEGLLVYLEREMVLSLGQDLAANSAMQRWIVDLQSPGLLKMLQKKMGEQMATTPFRFAPPEGPDFFLKCGWRPLEVRTLMKVAAKLKRLPFLMRLFAALPDAKVAGNRPWGGICLLGRDGK
;
A
#
# COMPACT_ATOMS: atom_id res chain seq x y z
N ILE A 1 -6.89 -3.03 -11.26
CA ILE A 1 -5.95 -2.11 -10.57
C ILE A 1 -6.77 -1.20 -9.69
N THR A 2 -6.30 -0.86 -8.48
CA THR A 2 -6.88 0.21 -7.67
C THR A 2 -5.75 1.13 -7.20
N GLU A 3 -5.75 2.36 -7.68
CA GLU A 3 -4.73 3.38 -7.37
C GLU A 3 -5.40 4.57 -6.69
N GLY A 4 -4.86 5.02 -5.57
CA GLY A 4 -5.35 6.19 -4.84
C GLY A 4 -6.77 6.04 -4.31
N LEU A 5 -7.30 4.82 -4.27
CA LEU A 5 -8.68 4.54 -3.86
C LEU A 5 -8.75 4.00 -2.45
N LEU A 6 -7.97 2.96 -2.14
CA LEU A 6 -8.14 2.18 -0.92
C LEU A 6 -7.95 3.02 0.34
N VAL A 7 -7.04 4.00 0.30
CA VAL A 7 -6.75 4.92 1.40
C VAL A 7 -7.98 5.68 1.92
N TYR A 8 -9.03 5.83 1.11
CA TYR A 8 -10.27 6.52 1.44
C TYR A 8 -11.42 5.60 1.83
N LEU A 9 -11.22 4.29 1.83
CA LEU A 9 -12.24 3.33 2.20
C LEU A 9 -12.12 2.92 3.66
N GLU A 10 -13.23 2.54 4.27
CA GLU A 10 -13.21 1.84 5.55
C GLU A 10 -12.68 0.42 5.35
N ARG A 11 -12.12 -0.14 6.43
CA ARG A 11 -11.46 -1.45 6.41
C ARG A 11 -12.39 -2.56 5.89
N GLU A 12 -13.65 -2.53 6.29
CA GLU A 12 -14.69 -3.48 5.92
C GLU A 12 -15.03 -3.37 4.43
N MET A 13 -15.05 -2.15 3.88
CA MET A 13 -15.26 -1.93 2.44
C MET A 13 -14.11 -2.48 1.61
N VAL A 14 -12.86 -2.33 2.07
CA VAL A 14 -11.70 -2.94 1.38
C VAL A 14 -11.77 -4.47 1.42
N LEU A 15 -12.22 -5.06 2.54
CA LEU A 15 -12.43 -6.51 2.64
C LEU A 15 -13.51 -6.98 1.66
N SER A 16 -14.67 -6.32 1.65
CA SER A 16 -15.78 -6.64 0.73
C SER A 16 -15.32 -6.55 -0.73
N LEU A 17 -14.64 -5.46 -1.10
CA LEU A 17 -14.07 -5.29 -2.44
C LEU A 17 -13.11 -6.43 -2.80
N GLY A 18 -12.22 -6.81 -1.87
CA GLY A 18 -11.30 -7.93 -2.09
C GLY A 18 -12.03 -9.27 -2.28
N GLN A 19 -13.08 -9.53 -1.51
CA GLN A 19 -13.90 -10.74 -1.63
C GLN A 19 -14.66 -10.78 -2.95
N ASP A 20 -15.28 -9.67 -3.36
CA ASP A 20 -16.00 -9.55 -4.63
C ASP A 20 -15.07 -9.79 -5.83
N LEU A 21 -13.87 -9.22 -5.78
CA LEU A 21 -12.85 -9.46 -6.80
C LEU A 21 -12.37 -10.92 -6.81
N ALA A 22 -12.20 -11.55 -5.65
CA ALA A 22 -11.78 -12.95 -5.54
C ALA A 22 -12.87 -13.95 -6.00
N ALA A 23 -14.15 -13.57 -5.87
CA ALA A 23 -15.27 -14.38 -6.33
C ALA A 23 -15.26 -14.56 -7.87
N ASN A 24 -14.70 -13.60 -8.61
CA ASN A 24 -14.53 -13.72 -10.05
C ASN A 24 -13.30 -14.57 -10.42
N SER A 25 -13.53 -15.74 -11.03
CA SER A 25 -12.45 -16.66 -11.44
C SER A 25 -11.52 -16.11 -12.52
N ALA A 26 -11.94 -15.10 -13.29
CA ALA A 26 -11.06 -14.43 -14.26
C ALA A 26 -10.04 -13.50 -13.58
N MET A 27 -10.30 -13.06 -12.35
CA MET A 27 -9.42 -12.16 -11.60
C MET A 27 -8.35 -12.97 -10.86
N GLN A 28 -7.14 -12.97 -11.40
CA GLN A 28 -6.00 -13.74 -10.86
C GLN A 28 -4.93 -12.86 -10.18
N ARG A 29 -4.95 -11.57 -10.50
CA ARG A 29 -3.97 -10.58 -10.03
C ARG A 29 -4.68 -9.28 -9.71
N TRP A 30 -4.27 -8.65 -8.62
CA TRP A 30 -4.77 -7.35 -8.20
C TRP A 30 -3.61 -6.48 -7.73
N ILE A 31 -3.47 -5.31 -8.34
CA ILE A 31 -2.44 -4.34 -7.95
C ILE A 31 -3.12 -3.22 -7.17
N VAL A 32 -2.52 -2.90 -6.03
CA VAL A 32 -3.00 -1.89 -5.07
C VAL A 32 -1.85 -0.99 -4.62
N ASP A 33 -2.14 0.27 -4.31
CA ASP A 33 -1.26 1.11 -3.51
C ASP A 33 -1.61 1.00 -2.01
N LEU A 34 -0.59 0.96 -1.16
CA LEU A 34 -0.74 0.90 0.30
C LEU A 34 0.14 1.93 0.98
N GLN A 35 -0.40 2.50 2.05
CA GLN A 35 0.30 3.40 2.96
C GLN A 35 0.24 2.83 4.39
N SER A 36 1.36 2.91 5.10
CA SER A 36 1.42 2.57 6.53
C SER A 36 0.72 3.61 7.41
N PRO A 37 0.25 3.23 8.62
CA PRO A 37 -0.27 4.18 9.60
C PRO A 37 0.74 5.29 9.94
N GLY A 38 2.02 4.94 10.05
CA GLY A 38 3.10 5.89 10.31
C GLY A 38 3.27 6.92 9.20
N LEU A 39 3.11 6.51 7.93
CA LEU A 39 3.16 7.41 6.79
C LEU A 39 1.95 8.36 6.81
N LEU A 40 0.74 7.85 7.06
CA LEU A 40 -0.44 8.71 7.17
C LEU A 40 -0.29 9.75 8.28
N LYS A 41 0.18 9.34 9.47
CA LYS A 41 0.43 10.26 10.59
C LYS A 41 1.46 11.33 10.23
N MET A 42 2.51 10.95 9.50
CA MET A 42 3.52 11.90 9.01
C MET A 42 2.94 12.89 8.00
N LEU A 43 2.09 12.43 7.06
CA LEU A 43 1.43 13.27 6.06
C LEU A 43 0.45 14.24 6.70
N GLN A 44 -0.39 13.77 7.62
CA GLN A 44 -1.32 14.60 8.39
C GLN A 44 -0.58 15.72 9.15
N LYS A 45 0.55 15.40 9.81
CA LYS A 45 1.36 16.40 10.50
C LYS A 45 1.95 17.46 9.55
N LYS A 46 2.30 17.08 8.32
CA LYS A 46 2.93 17.99 7.34
C LYS A 46 1.93 18.86 6.59
N MET A 47 0.76 18.30 6.25
CA MET A 47 -0.23 18.97 5.41
C MET A 47 -1.29 19.73 6.23
N GLY A 48 -1.35 19.51 7.55
CA GLY A 48 -2.21 20.27 8.45
C GLY A 48 -3.68 20.23 8.05
N GLU A 49 -4.37 21.37 8.13
CA GLU A 49 -5.81 21.50 7.83
C GLU A 49 -6.18 21.19 6.37
N GLN A 50 -5.22 21.19 5.43
CA GLN A 50 -5.49 20.84 4.03
C GLN A 50 -5.95 19.38 3.85
N MET A 51 -5.71 18.49 4.83
CA MET A 51 -6.22 17.12 4.80
C MET A 51 -7.55 16.94 5.55
N ALA A 52 -8.07 17.99 6.20
CA ALA A 52 -9.29 17.89 7.00
C ALA A 52 -10.52 17.55 6.15
N THR A 53 -10.50 17.87 4.85
CA THR A 53 -11.60 17.65 3.91
C THR A 53 -11.63 16.24 3.30
N THR A 54 -10.57 15.44 3.43
CA THR A 54 -10.55 14.06 2.91
C THR A 54 -9.77 13.14 3.85
N PRO A 55 -10.41 12.64 4.92
CA PRO A 55 -9.72 11.80 5.89
C PRO A 55 -9.30 10.48 5.24
N PHE A 56 -8.04 10.14 5.40
CA PHE A 56 -7.55 8.79 5.12
C PHE A 56 -8.11 7.82 6.16
N ARG A 57 -8.77 6.77 5.69
CA ARG A 57 -9.50 5.77 6.50
C ARG A 57 -8.81 4.42 6.52
N PHE A 58 -8.02 4.12 5.49
CA PHE A 58 -7.34 2.84 5.37
C PHE A 58 -5.82 2.98 5.40
N ALA A 59 -5.22 2.41 6.45
CA ALA A 59 -3.81 2.08 6.51
C ALA A 59 -3.65 0.83 7.39
N PRO A 60 -3.61 -0.38 6.81
CA PRO A 60 -3.52 -1.59 7.60
C PRO A 60 -2.13 -1.69 8.27
N PRO A 61 -2.04 -1.81 9.61
CA PRO A 61 -0.77 -2.05 10.29
C PRO A 61 -0.12 -3.39 9.89
N GLU A 62 -0.93 -4.36 9.45
CA GLU A 62 -0.51 -5.64 8.86
C GLU A 62 0.12 -5.47 7.48
N GLY A 63 0.00 -4.30 6.86
CA GLY A 63 0.49 -4.05 5.51
C GLY A 63 -0.23 -4.94 4.46
N PRO A 64 0.50 -5.47 3.47
CA PRO A 64 -0.07 -6.31 2.42
C PRO A 64 -0.71 -7.60 2.94
N ASP A 65 -0.29 -8.10 4.10
CA ASP A 65 -0.84 -9.33 4.69
C ASP A 65 -2.31 -9.19 5.11
N PHE A 66 -2.81 -7.96 5.22
CA PHE A 66 -4.24 -7.69 5.40
C PHE A 66 -5.12 -8.41 4.36
N PHE A 67 -4.64 -8.51 3.12
CA PHE A 67 -5.38 -9.07 1.99
C PHE A 67 -5.52 -10.59 2.05
N LEU A 68 -4.76 -11.29 2.91
CA LEU A 68 -4.94 -12.72 3.15
C LEU A 68 -6.36 -13.02 3.65
N LYS A 69 -6.97 -12.08 4.39
CA LYS A 69 -8.34 -12.19 4.93
C LYS A 69 -9.42 -12.23 3.85
N CYS A 70 -9.13 -11.78 2.64
CA CYS A 70 -10.06 -11.78 1.49
C CYS A 70 -9.55 -12.64 0.32
N GLY A 71 -8.66 -13.60 0.57
CA GLY A 71 -8.23 -14.59 -0.43
C GLY A 71 -7.12 -14.13 -1.37
N TRP A 72 -6.39 -13.08 -1.00
CA TRP A 72 -5.33 -12.49 -1.81
C TRP A 72 -3.98 -12.58 -1.08
N ARG A 73 -3.00 -13.20 -1.72
CA ARG A 73 -1.62 -13.33 -1.23
C ARG A 73 -0.71 -12.27 -1.84
N PRO A 74 0.08 -11.53 -1.06
CA PRO A 74 1.11 -10.65 -1.59
C PRO A 74 2.18 -11.43 -2.37
N LEU A 75 2.36 -11.11 -3.64
CA LEU A 75 3.40 -11.70 -4.50
C LEU A 75 4.62 -10.80 -4.61
N GLU A 76 4.39 -9.49 -4.71
CA GLU A 76 5.46 -8.50 -4.81
C GLU A 76 5.04 -7.21 -4.10
N VAL A 77 5.98 -6.60 -3.39
CA VAL A 77 5.79 -5.29 -2.75
C VAL A 77 6.93 -4.40 -3.21
N ARG A 78 6.61 -3.31 -3.90
CA ARG A 78 7.58 -2.34 -4.40
C ARG A 78 7.38 -1.02 -3.68
N THR A 79 8.40 -0.58 -2.93
CA THR A 79 8.35 0.73 -2.28
C THR A 79 8.46 1.85 -3.31
N LEU A 80 7.70 2.93 -3.12
CA LEU A 80 7.72 4.10 -4.02
C LEU A 80 9.13 4.73 -4.09
N MET A 81 9.89 4.66 -2.99
CA MET A 81 11.28 5.14 -2.96
C MET A 81 12.20 4.36 -3.90
N LYS A 82 12.10 3.02 -3.93
CA LYS A 82 12.90 2.20 -4.86
C LYS A 82 12.55 2.48 -6.32
N VAL A 83 11.26 2.63 -6.62
CA VAL A 83 10.80 3.01 -7.97
C VAL A 83 11.32 4.40 -8.35
N ALA A 84 11.19 5.40 -7.46
CA ALA A 84 11.69 6.74 -7.69
C ALA A 84 13.23 6.80 -7.86
N ALA A 85 13.98 6.00 -7.08
CA ALA A 85 15.42 5.87 -7.22
C ALA A 85 15.82 5.29 -8.58
N LYS A 86 15.14 4.22 -9.02
CA LYS A 86 15.35 3.60 -10.34
C LYS A 86 15.05 4.58 -11.48
N LEU A 87 13.98 5.35 -11.35
CA LEU A 87 13.59 6.38 -12.32
C LEU A 87 14.41 7.68 -12.22
N LYS A 88 15.46 7.72 -11.37
CA LYS A 88 16.31 8.90 -11.11
C LYS A 88 15.51 10.16 -10.69
N ARG A 89 14.33 9.97 -10.07
CA ARG A 89 13.45 11.04 -9.56
C ARG A 89 13.78 11.47 -8.13
N LEU A 90 14.86 10.92 -7.55
CA LEU A 90 15.35 11.29 -6.22
C LEU A 90 16.65 12.09 -6.33
N PRO A 91 16.91 13.04 -5.40
CA PRO A 91 18.22 13.67 -5.24
C PRO A 91 19.33 12.62 -5.10
N PHE A 92 20.54 12.92 -5.59
CA PHE A 92 21.65 11.95 -5.69
C PHE A 92 21.96 11.26 -4.36
N LEU A 93 22.01 12.02 -3.24
CA LEU A 93 22.23 11.48 -1.90
C LEU A 93 21.15 10.47 -1.48
N MET A 94 19.88 10.72 -1.79
CA MET A 94 18.78 9.79 -1.49
C MET A 94 18.82 8.51 -2.33
N ARG A 95 19.39 8.57 -3.56
CA ARG A 95 19.52 7.38 -4.41
C ARG A 95 20.50 6.36 -3.82
N LEU A 96 21.54 6.81 -3.10
CA LEU A 96 22.47 5.95 -2.38
C LEU A 96 21.78 5.22 -1.20
N PHE A 97 20.88 5.89 -0.48
CA PHE A 97 20.11 5.28 0.61
C PHE A 97 19.03 4.30 0.13
N ALA A 98 18.54 4.45 -1.10
CA ALA A 98 17.53 3.54 -1.68
C ALA A 98 18.07 2.14 -2.03
N ALA A 99 19.39 1.93 -1.96
CA ALA A 99 20.03 0.63 -2.13
C ALA A 99 19.94 -0.27 -0.86
N LEU A 100 19.49 0.29 0.27
CA LEU A 100 19.28 -0.49 1.50
C LEU A 100 18.10 -1.48 1.34
N PRO A 101 18.12 -2.61 2.05
CA PRO A 101 16.98 -3.54 2.08
C PRO A 101 15.70 -2.78 2.48
N ASP A 102 14.56 -3.15 1.88
CA ASP A 102 13.29 -2.55 2.32
C ASP A 102 13.10 -2.90 3.80
N ALA A 103 12.79 -1.90 4.62
CA ALA A 103 12.38 -2.16 5.99
C ALA A 103 11.17 -3.10 5.97
N LYS A 104 11.10 -4.00 6.95
CA LYS A 104 9.94 -4.90 7.08
C LYS A 104 8.65 -4.10 6.94
N VAL A 105 7.82 -4.54 6.02
CA VAL A 105 6.56 -3.92 5.62
C VAL A 105 5.51 -4.26 6.68
N ALA A 106 5.67 -3.75 7.90
CA ALA A 106 4.77 -4.02 9.02
C ALA A 106 4.91 -2.95 10.12
N GLY A 107 3.79 -2.66 10.78
CA GLY A 107 3.75 -1.78 11.94
C GLY A 107 3.77 -0.28 11.61
N ASN A 108 4.27 0.52 12.55
CA ASN A 108 4.09 1.98 12.53
C ASN A 108 5.22 2.75 11.82
N ARG A 109 6.16 2.05 11.16
CA ARG A 109 7.24 2.70 10.41
C ARG A 109 6.67 3.34 9.14
N PRO A 110 6.96 4.62 8.84
CA PRO A 110 6.50 5.24 7.61
C PRO A 110 7.05 4.54 6.36
N TRP A 111 6.15 3.92 5.61
CA TRP A 111 6.40 3.36 4.28
C TRP A 111 5.14 3.47 3.42
N GLY A 112 5.34 3.43 2.10
CA GLY A 112 4.29 3.35 1.10
C GLY A 112 4.81 2.59 -0.13
N GLY A 113 3.93 1.84 -0.78
CA GLY A 113 4.32 0.96 -1.87
C GLY A 113 3.18 0.43 -2.70
N ILE A 114 3.54 -0.11 -3.86
CA ILE A 114 2.64 -0.83 -4.77
C ILE A 114 2.76 -2.32 -4.48
N CYS A 115 1.63 -2.98 -4.26
CA CYS A 115 1.57 -4.40 -3.97
C CYS A 115 0.90 -5.12 -5.14
N LEU A 116 1.57 -6.14 -5.67
CA LEU A 116 0.98 -7.13 -6.55
C LEU A 116 0.44 -8.26 -5.68
N LEU A 117 -0.86 -8.45 -5.72
CA LEU A 117 -1.57 -9.53 -5.05
C LEU A 117 -1.91 -10.62 -6.07
N GLY A 118 -1.78 -11.87 -5.65
CA GLY A 118 -2.20 -13.04 -6.37
C GLY A 118 -3.34 -13.72 -5.63
N ARG A 119 -4.24 -14.35 -6.38
CA ARG A 119 -5.26 -15.21 -5.80
C ARG A 119 -4.59 -16.34 -5.01
N ASP A 120 -5.04 -16.58 -3.78
CA ASP A 120 -4.64 -17.76 -3.02
C ASP A 120 -5.32 -18.97 -3.71
N GLY A 121 -4.54 -19.71 -4.49
CA GLY A 121 -5.05 -20.83 -5.28
C GLY A 121 -5.51 -21.95 -4.35
N LYS A 122 -6.71 -22.47 -4.60
CA LYS A 122 -6.93 -23.91 -4.49
C LYS A 122 -6.24 -24.59 -5.65
#